data_AF-D7BFT7-F1
#
_entry.id   AF-D7BFT7-F1
#
_cell.length_a   1.000
_cell.length_b   1.000
_cell.length_c   1.000
_cell.angle_alpha   90.00
_cell.angle_beta   90.00
_cell.angle_gamma   90.00
#
_symmetry.space_group_name_H-M   'P 1'
#
loop_
_entity.id
_entity.type
_entity.pdbx_description
1 polymer ?
#
loop_
_entity_poly.entity_id
_entity_poly.type
_entity_poly.pdbx_seq_one_letter_code
_entity_poly.pdbx_strand_id
1 'polypeptide(L)' 'MEKALKLVKENPLALAALAYGLYSGLGRLKNLREQQGCPKCETAQMYLGFGLAAFAAYTLWQDYRA' A
#
# COMPACT_ATOMS: atom_id res chain seq x y z
N MET A 1 -6.68 -12.97 -18.19
CA MET A 1 -6.15 -11.59 -18.23
C MET A 1 -7.24 -10.52 -18.24
N GLU A 2 -8.42 -10.78 -18.82
CA GLU A 2 -9.53 -9.80 -18.86
C GLU A 2 -10.02 -9.32 -17.49
N LYS A 3 -10.14 -10.21 -16.48
CA LYS A 3 -10.55 -9.82 -15.12
C LYS A 3 -9.58 -8.82 -14.47
N ALA A 4 -8.27 -9.03 -14.64
CA ALA A 4 -7.25 -8.13 -14.11
C ALA A 4 -7.29 -6.76 -14.80
N LEU A 5 -7.48 -6.74 -16.13
CA LEU A 5 -7.62 -5.50 -16.89
C LEU A 5 -8.88 -4.71 -16.48
N LYS A 6 -9.98 -5.41 -16.18
CA LYS A 6 -11.21 -4.81 -15.70
C LYS A 6 -11.05 -4.22 -14.30
N LEU A 7 -10.41 -4.95 -13.38
CA LEU A 7 -10.05 -4.48 -12.05
C LEU A 7 -9.18 -3.20 -12.10
N VAL A 8 -8.23 -3.15 -13.04
CA VAL A 8 -7.37 -1.97 -13.23
C VAL A 8 -8.14 -0.75 -13.73
N LYS A 9 -9.11 -0.95 -14.63
CA LYS A 9 -9.95 0.13 -15.15
C LYS A 9 -10.98 0.62 -14.12
N GLU A 10 -11.55 -0.28 -13.35
CA GLU A 10 -12.66 0.03 -12.42
C GLU A 10 -12.16 0.53 -11.07
N ASN A 11 -10.96 0.13 -10.64
CA ASN A 11 -10.40 0.46 -9.33
C ASN A 11 -9.04 1.19 -9.37
N PRO A 12 -8.89 2.28 -10.15
CA PRO A 12 -7.61 2.98 -10.27
C PRO A 12 -7.16 3.59 -8.94
N LEU A 13 -8.11 4.05 -8.10
CA LEU A 13 -7.80 4.63 -6.79
C LEU A 13 -7.30 3.60 -5.79
N ALA A 14 -7.92 2.42 -5.73
CA ALA A 14 -7.48 1.35 -4.84
C ALA A 14 -6.10 0.82 -5.26
N LEU A 15 -5.82 0.71 -6.56
CA LEU A 15 -4.48 0.37 -7.05
C LEU A 15 -3.44 1.45 -6.75
N ALA A 16 -3.79 2.73 -6.92
CA ALA A 16 -2.91 3.83 -6.55
C ALA A 16 -2.62 3.82 -5.04
N ALA A 17 -3.63 3.60 -4.21
CA ALA A 17 -3.49 3.49 -2.76
C ALA A 17 -2.63 2.29 -2.35
N LEU A 18 -2.80 1.14 -3.02
CA LEU A 18 -1.97 -0.05 -2.81
C LEU A 18 -0.49 0.25 -3.12
N ALA A 19 -0.23 0.81 -4.31
CA ALA A 19 1.13 1.13 -4.75
C ALA A 19 1.79 2.18 -3.85
N TYR A 20 1.07 3.26 -3.53
CA TYR A 20 1.56 4.32 -2.65
C TYR A 20 1.79 3.83 -1.22
N GLY A 21 0.86 3.04 -0.67
CA GLY A 21 0.99 2.45 0.65
C GLY A 21 2.23 1.55 0.76
N LEU A 22 2.44 0.67 -0.22
CA LEU A 22 3.63 -0.19 -0.29
C LEU A 22 4.92 0.63 -0.43
N TYR A 23 4.94 1.59 -1.36
CA TYR A 23 6.11 2.44 -1.59
C TYR A 23 6.50 3.22 -0.32
N SER A 24 5.53 3.88 0.31
CA SER A 24 5.80 4.65 1.53
C SER A 24 6.22 3.75 2.69
N GLY A 25 5.53 2.63 2.93
CA GLY A 25 5.86 1.69 4.00
C GLY A 25 7.26 1.11 3.87
N LEU A 26 7.64 0.70 2.65
CA LEU A 26 8.99 0.20 2.36
C LEU A 26 10.07 1.29 2.50
N GLY A 27 9.78 2.52 2.06
CA GLY A 27 10.68 3.66 2.25
C GLY A 27 10.97 3.93 3.72
N ARG A 28 9.94 3.93 4.56
CA ARG A 28 10.08 4.13 6.02
C ARG A 28 10.79 2.96 6.70
N LEU A 29 10.53 1.72 6.26
CA LEU A 29 11.25 0.54 6.74
C LEU A 29 12.75 0.61 6.39
N LYS A 30 13.09 1.10 5.19
CA LYS A 30 14.49 1.33 4.78
C LYS A 30 15.15 2.38 5.68
N ASN A 31 14.48 3.50 5.93
CA ASN A 31 15.00 4.56 6.80
C ASN A 31 15.25 4.04 8.24
N LEU A 32 14.33 3.24 8.79
CA LEU A 32 14.53 2.59 10.09
C LEU A 32 15.75 1.67 10.10
N ARG A 33 15.95 0.89 9.03
CA ARG A 33 17.11 -0.01 8.88
C ARG A 33 18.43 0.77 8.79
N GLU A 34 18.43 1.89 8.09
CA GLU A 34 19.61 2.75 7.91
C GLU A 34 19.78 3.78 9.05
N GLN A 35 18.94 3.73 10.09
CA GLN A 35 18.88 4.67 11.20
C GLN A 35 18.76 6.15 10.77
N GLN A 36 18.02 6.40 9.70
CA GLN A 36 17.75 7.74 9.19
C GLN A 36 16.42 8.29 9.73
N GLY A 37 16.43 9.55 10.17
CA GLY A 37 15.23 10.23 10.68
C GLY A 37 14.86 9.84 12.12
N CYS A 38 13.65 10.22 12.54
CA CYS A 38 13.17 9.92 13.89
C CYS A 38 12.53 8.52 13.94
N PRO A 39 13.06 7.57 14.74
CA PRO A 39 12.61 6.17 14.71
C PRO A 39 11.12 6.01 15.04
N LYS A 40 10.57 6.83 15.95
CA LYS A 40 9.13 6.79 16.27
C LYS A 40 8.27 7.29 15.11
N CYS A 41 8.68 8.36 14.44
CA CYS A 41 7.96 8.92 13.30
C CYS A 41 7.98 7.95 12.11
N GLU A 42 9.15 7.38 11.81
CA GLU A 42 9.29 6.41 10.72
C GLU A 42 8.46 5.15 10.99
N THR A 43 8.46 4.65 12.23
CA THR A 43 7.64 3.48 12.62
C THR A 43 6.15 3.74 12.46
N ALA A 44 5.66 4.90 12.93
CA ALA A 44 4.25 5.26 12.78
C ALA A 44 3.85 5.38 11.31
N GLN A 45 4.67 6.06 10.49
CA GLN A 45 4.40 6.21 9.06
C GLN A 45 4.51 4.89 8.29
N MET A 46 5.43 4.01 8.69
CA MET A 46 5.54 2.66 8.14
C MET A 46 4.24 1.88 8.35
N TYR A 47 3.69 1.88 9.57
CA TYR A 47 2.43 1.21 9.86
C TYR A 47 1.25 1.82 9.08
N LEU A 48 1.19 3.14 8.94
CA LEU A 48 0.16 3.79 8.14
C LEU A 48 0.27 3.43 6.65
N GLY A 49 1.48 3.41 6.09
CA GLY A 49 1.72 3.03 4.69
C GLY A 49 1.30 1.59 4.42
N PHE A 50 1.74 0.64 5.26
CA PHE A 50 1.35 -0.76 5.11
C PHE A 50 -0.12 -1.02 5.44
N GLY A 51 -0.70 -0.28 6.41
CA GLY A 51 -2.13 -0.34 6.71
C GLY A 51 -2.98 0.09 5.52
N LEU A 52 -2.61 1.20 4.87
CA LEU A 52 -3.27 1.67 3.64
C LEU A 52 -3.16 0.62 2.52
N ALA A 53 -1.96 0.05 2.32
CA ALA A 53 -1.75 -1.00 1.33
C ALA A 53 -2.60 -2.24 1.59
N ALA A 54 -2.64 -2.71 2.83
CA ALA A 54 -3.44 -3.88 3.23
C ALA A 54 -4.94 -3.64 3.02
N PHE A 55 -5.43 -2.45 3.38
CA PHE A 55 -6.84 -2.09 3.16
C PHE A 55 -7.19 -2.01 1.67
N ALA A 56 -6.32 -1.39 0.86
CA ALA A 56 -6.50 -1.33 -0.58
C ALA A 56 -6.47 -2.72 -1.23
N ALA A 57 -5.55 -3.60 -0.80
CA ALA A 57 -5.51 -4.99 -1.24
C ALA A 57 -6.79 -5.75 -0.89
N TYR A 58 -7.32 -5.54 0.31
CA TYR A 58 -8.58 -6.14 0.75
C TYR A 58 -9.78 -5.70 -0.11
N THR A 59 -9.86 -4.39 -0.42
CA THR A 59 -10.90 -3.83 -1.30
C THR A 59 -10.84 -4.46 -2.70
N LEU A 60 -9.64 -4.49 -3.29
CA LEU A 60 -9.41 -5.13 -4.60
C LEU A 60 -9.73 -6.63 -4.59
N TRP A 61 -9.45 -7.31 -3.47
CA TRP A 61 -9.77 -8.73 -3.32
C TRP A 61 -11.28 -8.99 -3.26
N GLN A 62 -12.04 -8.15 -2.55
CA GLN A 62 -13.49 -8.26 -2.51
C GLN A 62 -14.10 -8.08 -3.91
N ASP A 63 -13.66 -7.04 -4.62
CA ASP A 63 -14.15 -6.76 -5.99
C ASP A 63 -13.76 -7.85 -6.99
N TYR A 64 -12.59 -8.45 -6.84
CA TYR A 64 -12.16 -9.56 -7.69
C TYR A 64 -13.00 -10.82 -7.48
N ARG A 65 -13.52 -11.02 -6.26
CA ARG A 65 -14.29 -12.20 -5.87
C ARG A 65 -15.79 -12.08 -6.14
N ALA A 66 -16.30 -10.85 -6.25
CA ALA A 66 -17.66 -10.54 -6.70
C ALA A 66 -17.87 -10.91 -8.18
#